data_AF-A0A967WY40-F1
#
_entry.id   AF-A0A967WY40-F1
#
_cell.length_a   1.000
_cell.length_b   1.000
_cell.length_c   1.000
_cell.angle_alpha   90.00
_cell.angle_beta   90.00
_cell.angle_gamma   90.00
#
_symmetry.space_group_name_H-M   'P 1'
#
loop_
_entity.id
_entity.type
_entity.pdbx_description
1 polymer ?
#
loop_
_entity_poly.entity_id
_entity_poly.type
_entity_poly.pdbx_seq_one_letter_code
_entity_poly.pdbx_strand_id
1 'polypeptide(L)'
;IAYAHQEAVDFYQRALRFLKEQEDYDQAARTLMKLGLTYHAAFDFRRARQAHDEGFALWRRAAEQQPSRAPPPAPHALRMGVFEPLSALDPAIAADPATTSVLGQLFSGLVDWGPRMEVVPDIARSWQVAASGLSYTFHLRDDVRWADGRPVTAADFEYAWKRLLDPATGSQNASLLYDIKGGAAFH
;
A
#
# COMPACT_ATOMS: atom_id res chain seq x y z
N ILE A 1 -14.89 -33.33 -10.36
CA ILE A 1 -13.67 -32.66 -9.82
C ILE A 1 -12.41 -33.27 -10.44
N ALA A 2 -12.16 -34.58 -10.32
CA ALA A 2 -10.98 -35.23 -10.93
C ALA A 2 -10.81 -34.97 -12.45
N TYR A 3 -11.91 -35.01 -13.23
CA TYR A 3 -11.89 -34.76 -14.68
C TYR A 3 -11.44 -33.33 -15.05
N ALA A 4 -11.90 -32.32 -14.32
CA ALA A 4 -11.55 -30.92 -14.57
C ALA A 4 -10.07 -30.61 -14.25
N HIS A 5 -9.47 -31.29 -13.28
CA HIS A 5 -8.04 -31.15 -12.99
C HIS A 5 -7.17 -31.75 -14.11
N GLN A 6 -7.60 -32.85 -14.72
CA GLN A 6 -6.84 -33.53 -15.75
C GLN A 6 -6.79 -32.69 -17.05
N GLU A 7 -7.91 -32.10 -17.44
CA GLU A 7 -7.99 -31.21 -18.60
C GLU A 7 -7.14 -29.95 -18.41
N ALA A 8 -7.19 -29.34 -17.21
CA ALA A 8 -6.36 -28.19 -16.88
C ALA A 8 -4.85 -28.53 -16.93
N VAL A 9 -4.45 -29.70 -16.41
CA VAL A 9 -3.06 -30.18 -16.49
C VAL A 9 -2.60 -30.29 -17.93
N ASP A 10 -3.41 -30.88 -18.82
CA ASP A 10 -3.07 -31.06 -20.23
C ASP A 10 -2.90 -29.70 -20.94
N PHE A 11 -3.78 -28.74 -20.68
CA PHE A 11 -3.66 -27.38 -21.22
C PHE A 11 -2.37 -26.69 -20.76
N TYR A 12 -2.07 -26.74 -19.45
CA TYR A 12 -0.83 -26.15 -18.93
C TYR A 12 0.42 -26.83 -19.48
N GLN A 13 0.44 -28.14 -19.63
CA GLN A 13 1.58 -28.87 -20.20
C GLN A 13 1.80 -28.53 -21.69
N ARG A 14 0.72 -28.34 -22.46
CA ARG A 14 0.81 -27.87 -23.85
C ARG A 14 1.37 -26.45 -23.91
N ALA A 15 0.81 -25.53 -23.13
CA ALA A 15 1.30 -24.15 -23.07
C ALA A 15 2.77 -24.08 -22.64
N LEU A 16 3.17 -24.88 -21.65
CA LEU A 16 4.55 -24.91 -21.16
C LEU A 16 5.55 -25.33 -22.24
N ARG A 17 5.18 -26.27 -23.11
CA ARG A 17 6.03 -26.67 -24.26
C ARG A 17 6.27 -25.49 -25.19
N PHE A 18 5.20 -24.84 -25.64
CA PHE A 18 5.29 -23.68 -26.53
C PHE A 18 6.10 -22.54 -25.92
N LEU A 19 5.91 -22.24 -24.63
CA LEU A 19 6.64 -21.17 -23.93
C LEU A 19 8.13 -21.49 -23.78
N LYS A 20 8.48 -22.75 -23.49
CA LYS A 20 9.88 -23.19 -23.43
C LYS A 20 10.56 -23.17 -24.81
N GLU A 21 9.84 -23.51 -25.88
CA GLU A 21 10.32 -23.43 -27.27
C GLU A 21 10.58 -21.99 -27.72
N GLN A 22 9.77 -21.04 -27.25
CA GLN A 22 9.95 -19.61 -27.51
C GLN A 22 10.99 -18.94 -26.59
N GLU A 23 11.61 -19.71 -25.68
CA GLU A 23 12.48 -19.20 -24.61
C GLU A 23 11.81 -18.13 -23.72
N ASP A 24 10.47 -18.10 -23.65
CA ASP A 24 9.73 -17.23 -22.74
C ASP A 24 9.68 -17.86 -21.34
N TYR A 25 10.84 -17.81 -20.66
CA TYR A 25 11.01 -18.47 -19.37
C TYR A 25 10.20 -17.82 -18.24
N ASP A 26 9.84 -16.52 -18.32
CA ASP A 26 8.97 -15.89 -17.32
C ASP A 26 7.55 -16.45 -17.39
N GLN A 27 6.96 -16.51 -18.59
CA GLN A 27 5.62 -17.07 -18.75
C GLN A 27 5.59 -18.59 -18.53
N ALA A 28 6.66 -19.30 -18.92
CA ALA A 28 6.82 -20.72 -18.62
C ALA A 28 6.83 -20.98 -17.11
N ALA A 29 7.54 -20.16 -16.34
CA ALA A 29 7.57 -20.24 -14.88
C ALA A 29 6.19 -19.97 -14.25
N ARG A 30 5.46 -18.94 -14.70
CA ARG A 30 4.09 -18.65 -14.24
C ARG A 30 3.13 -19.80 -14.54
N THR A 31 3.26 -20.42 -15.71
CA THR A 31 2.50 -21.61 -16.09
C THR A 31 2.80 -22.79 -15.16
N LEU A 32 4.06 -23.00 -14.81
CA LEU A 32 4.47 -24.02 -13.84
C LEU A 32 3.92 -23.77 -12.43
N MET A 33 3.84 -22.51 -11.97
CA MET A 33 3.18 -22.19 -10.69
C MET A 33 1.70 -22.56 -10.68
N LYS A 34 0.98 -22.26 -11.77
CA LYS A 34 -0.44 -22.64 -11.92
C LYS A 34 -0.63 -24.16 -11.98
N LEU A 35 0.27 -24.84 -12.69
CA LEU A 35 0.29 -26.31 -12.76
C LEU A 35 0.57 -26.93 -11.38
N GLY A 36 1.50 -26.35 -10.61
CA GLY A 36 1.78 -26.74 -9.22
C GLY A 36 0.56 -26.62 -8.31
N LEU A 37 -0.17 -25.50 -8.38
CA LEU A 37 -1.44 -25.32 -7.68
C LEU A 37 -2.51 -26.33 -8.11
N THR A 38 -2.56 -26.67 -9.40
CA THR A 38 -3.53 -27.66 -9.94
C THR A 38 -3.25 -29.05 -9.39
N TYR A 39 -1.98 -29.47 -9.36
CA TYR A 39 -1.57 -30.74 -8.73
C TYR A 39 -1.82 -30.74 -7.23
N HIS A 40 -1.56 -29.63 -6.54
CA HIS A 40 -1.82 -29.49 -5.12
C HIS A 40 -3.31 -29.66 -4.80
N ALA A 41 -4.20 -29.03 -5.57
CA ALA A 41 -5.65 -29.17 -5.43
C ALA A 41 -6.13 -30.61 -5.72
N ALA A 42 -5.41 -31.34 -6.56
CA ALA A 42 -5.66 -32.76 -6.84
C ALA A 42 -4.97 -33.72 -5.83
N PHE A 43 -4.37 -33.19 -4.76
CA PHE A 43 -3.60 -33.94 -3.75
C PHE A 43 -2.36 -34.68 -4.30
N ASP A 44 -1.88 -34.33 -5.50
CA ASP A 44 -0.62 -34.83 -6.06
C ASP A 44 0.55 -33.92 -5.64
N PHE A 45 0.90 -33.99 -4.36
CA PHE A 45 1.91 -33.11 -3.77
C PHE A 45 3.31 -33.32 -4.36
N ARG A 46 3.61 -34.51 -4.89
CA ARG A 46 4.89 -34.79 -5.55
C ARG A 46 5.03 -33.97 -6.82
N ARG A 47 4.04 -34.05 -7.70
CA ARG A 47 4.06 -33.27 -8.95
C ARG A 47 3.90 -31.77 -8.70
N ALA A 48 3.12 -31.39 -7.68
CA ALA A 48 3.02 -30.00 -7.26
C ALA A 48 4.40 -29.41 -6.91
N ARG A 49 5.17 -30.11 -6.06
CA ARG A 49 6.51 -29.68 -5.67
C ARG A 49 7.45 -29.61 -6.88
N GLN A 50 7.46 -30.64 -7.73
CA GLN A 50 8.29 -30.64 -8.93
C GLN A 50 7.97 -29.44 -9.84
N ALA A 51 6.69 -29.13 -10.06
CA ALA A 51 6.29 -28.00 -10.88
C ALA A 51 6.76 -26.66 -10.29
N HIS A 52 6.68 -26.49 -8.97
CA HIS A 52 7.21 -25.30 -8.31
C HIS A 52 8.75 -25.19 -8.45
N ASP A 53 9.48 -26.27 -8.17
CA ASP A 53 10.94 -26.30 -8.28
C ASP A 53 11.42 -25.96 -9.70
N GLU A 54 10.77 -26.52 -10.73
CA GLU A 54 11.02 -26.19 -12.13
C GLU A 54 10.68 -24.72 -12.44
N GLY A 55 9.56 -24.21 -11.94
CA GLY A 55 9.15 -22.83 -12.19
C GLY A 55 10.13 -21.82 -11.58
N PHE A 56 10.62 -22.08 -10.36
CA PHE A 56 11.67 -21.27 -9.76
C PHE A 56 13.01 -21.33 -10.52
N ALA A 57 13.36 -22.49 -11.08
CA ALA A 57 14.54 -22.60 -11.94
C ALA A 57 14.40 -21.77 -13.22
N LEU A 58 13.22 -21.77 -13.85
CA LEU A 58 12.95 -20.95 -15.02
C LEU A 58 12.96 -19.45 -14.72
N TRP A 59 12.41 -19.01 -13.57
CA TRP A 59 12.50 -17.61 -13.19
C TRP A 59 13.93 -17.13 -12.96
N ARG A 60 14.81 -17.97 -12.40
CA ARG A 60 16.25 -17.64 -12.31
C ARG A 60 16.85 -17.45 -13.70
N ARG A 61 16.56 -18.35 -14.64
CA ARG A 61 17.03 -18.24 -16.03
C ARG A 61 16.48 -17.00 -16.74
N ALA A 62 15.20 -16.67 -16.52
CA ALA A 62 14.58 -15.46 -17.05
C ALA A 62 15.28 -14.19 -16.51
N ALA A 63 15.59 -14.17 -15.20
CA ALA A 63 16.32 -13.08 -14.57
C ALA A 63 17.76 -12.95 -15.09
N GLU A 64 18.42 -14.05 -15.43
CA GLU A 64 19.75 -14.03 -16.08
C GLU A 64 19.69 -13.48 -17.52
N GLN A 65 18.61 -13.75 -18.25
CA GLN A 65 18.43 -13.27 -19.63
C GLN A 65 17.97 -11.81 -19.73
N GLN A 66 17.37 -11.26 -18.68
CA GLN A 66 17.02 -9.86 -18.59
C GLN A 66 18.11 -9.12 -17.82
N PRO A 67 19.11 -8.51 -18.51
CA PRO A 67 20.08 -7.67 -17.82
C PRO A 67 19.31 -6.61 -17.04
N SER A 68 19.65 -6.44 -15.76
CA SER A 68 19.13 -5.35 -14.93
C SER A 68 19.38 -4.04 -15.65
N ARG A 69 18.35 -3.50 -16.29
CA ARG A 69 18.45 -2.21 -16.96
C ARG A 69 18.42 -1.17 -15.86
N ALA A 70 19.59 -0.63 -15.53
CA ALA A 70 19.67 0.52 -14.66
C ALA A 70 18.67 1.59 -15.17
N PRO A 71 17.84 2.16 -14.29
CA PRO A 71 16.92 3.20 -14.71
C PRO A 71 17.72 4.34 -15.38
N PRO A 72 17.13 5.05 -16.36
CA PRO A 72 17.75 6.24 -16.92
C PRO A 72 18.09 7.24 -15.80
N PRO A 73 19.07 8.13 -16.00
CA PRO A 73 19.40 9.15 -15.01
C PRO A 73 18.15 9.95 -14.61
N ALA A 74 18.03 10.26 -13.31
CA ALA A 74 16.93 11.02 -12.76
C ALA A 74 16.72 12.38 -13.48
N PRO A 75 15.48 12.94 -13.49
CA PRO A 75 14.29 12.43 -12.80
C PRO A 75 13.51 11.40 -13.62
N HIS A 76 13.05 10.35 -12.95
CA HIS A 76 12.09 9.39 -13.47
C HIS A 76 10.93 9.22 -12.48
N ALA A 77 9.72 8.99 -12.99
CA ALA A 77 8.55 8.79 -12.14
C ALA A 77 8.75 7.57 -11.22
N LEU A 78 8.50 7.76 -9.91
CA LEU A 78 8.33 6.65 -8.98
C LEU A 78 7.03 5.92 -9.32
N ARG A 79 7.11 4.62 -9.58
CA ARG A 79 5.94 3.77 -9.83
C ARG A 79 5.70 2.90 -8.62
N MET A 80 4.58 3.11 -7.94
CA MET A 80 4.16 2.30 -6.80
C MET A 80 3.01 1.40 -7.23
N GLY A 81 3.07 0.12 -6.86
CA GLY A 81 1.96 -0.82 -7.07
C GLY A 81 0.85 -0.54 -6.06
N VAL A 82 -0.35 -0.25 -6.54
CA VAL A 82 -1.55 -0.16 -5.72
C VAL A 82 -2.35 -1.44 -5.96
N PHE A 83 -2.48 -2.27 -4.92
CA PHE A 83 -3.01 -3.62 -5.05
C PHE A 83 -4.51 -3.72 -4.78
N GLU A 84 -5.11 -2.66 -4.22
CA GLU A 84 -6.53 -2.57 -3.91
C GLU A 84 -7.13 -1.30 -4.53
N PRO A 85 -8.40 -1.32 -4.98
CA PRO A 85 -9.07 -0.10 -5.41
C PRO A 85 -9.11 0.95 -4.31
N LEU A 86 -8.91 2.21 -4.67
CA LEU A 86 -9.04 3.32 -3.72
C LEU A 86 -10.51 3.52 -3.33
N SER A 87 -10.77 3.80 -2.06
CA SER A 87 -12.14 4.03 -1.55
C SER A 87 -12.58 5.49 -1.75
N ALA A 88 -12.01 6.42 -1.00
CA ALA A 88 -12.31 7.85 -1.03
C ALA A 88 -11.06 8.68 -0.72
N LEU A 89 -10.75 9.68 -1.56
CA LEU A 89 -9.63 10.61 -1.32
C LEU A 89 -9.96 11.70 -0.28
N ASP A 90 -10.72 11.33 0.74
CA ASP A 90 -11.10 12.19 1.86
C ASP A 90 -10.50 11.62 3.15
N PRO A 91 -9.56 12.32 3.82
CA PRO A 91 -8.94 11.86 5.06
C PRO A 91 -9.91 11.53 6.18
N ALA A 92 -11.10 12.14 6.21
CA ALA A 92 -12.09 11.86 7.25
C ALA A 92 -12.89 10.57 6.98
N ILE A 93 -12.88 10.05 5.75
CA ILE A 93 -13.70 8.91 5.33
C ILE A 93 -12.85 7.67 5.03
N ALA A 94 -11.63 7.84 4.51
CA ALA A 94 -10.75 6.74 4.13
C ALA A 94 -10.43 5.82 5.32
N ALA A 95 -10.55 4.51 5.10
CA ALA A 95 -10.28 3.49 6.12
C ALA A 95 -9.41 2.33 5.61
N ASP A 96 -9.03 2.32 4.32
CA ASP A 96 -8.21 1.27 3.73
C ASP A 96 -6.72 1.67 3.60
N PRO A 97 -5.79 0.69 3.67
CA PRO A 97 -4.35 0.98 3.61
C PRO A 97 -3.87 1.59 2.28
N ALA A 98 -4.47 1.18 1.16
CA ALA A 98 -4.08 1.65 -0.17
C ALA A 98 -4.36 3.16 -0.32
N THR A 99 -5.56 3.59 0.06
CA THR A 99 -5.98 4.99 0.05
C THR A 99 -5.20 5.80 1.08
N THR A 100 -4.96 5.28 2.28
CA THR A 100 -4.15 5.96 3.31
C THR A 100 -2.74 6.26 2.80
N SER A 101 -2.14 5.33 2.06
CA SER A 101 -0.81 5.53 1.46
C SER A 101 -0.80 6.67 0.44
N VAL A 102 -1.85 6.79 -0.36
CA VAL A 102 -2.03 7.91 -1.30
C VAL A 102 -2.29 9.22 -0.56
N LEU A 103 -3.13 9.20 0.46
CA LEU A 103 -3.43 10.39 1.28
C LEU A 103 -2.19 10.95 1.97
N GLY A 104 -1.27 10.09 2.43
CA GLY A 104 0.03 10.53 2.98
C GLY A 104 0.95 11.20 1.97
N GLN A 105 0.65 11.14 0.67
CA GLN A 105 1.34 11.92 -0.37
C GLN A 105 0.63 13.24 -0.70
N LEU A 106 -0.65 13.37 -0.33
CA LEU A 106 -1.51 14.51 -0.67
C LEU A 106 -1.69 15.49 0.49
N PHE A 107 -1.62 15.00 1.72
CA PHE A 107 -1.86 15.76 2.95
C PHE A 107 -0.69 15.61 3.91
N SER A 108 -0.47 16.66 4.70
CA SER A 108 0.54 16.74 5.74
C SER A 108 -0.12 16.91 7.11
N GLY A 109 0.52 16.40 8.15
CA GLY A 109 0.06 16.45 9.53
C GLY A 109 0.75 17.56 10.33
N LEU A 110 0.46 17.61 11.64
CA LEU A 110 1.25 18.45 12.55
C LEU A 110 2.68 17.90 12.69
N VAL A 111 2.81 16.57 12.74
CA VAL A 111 4.05 15.81 12.90
C VAL A 111 4.01 14.58 11.99
N ASP A 112 5.16 13.96 11.78
CA ASP A 112 5.31 12.75 10.98
C ASP A 112 6.28 11.74 11.62
N TRP A 113 6.45 10.57 11.01
CA TRP A 113 7.38 9.54 11.40
C TRP A 113 8.73 9.69 10.70
N GLY A 114 9.80 9.78 11.49
CA GLY A 114 11.17 9.76 11.01
C GLY A 114 11.65 8.34 10.65
N PRO A 115 12.84 8.24 10.02
CA PRO A 115 13.41 6.95 9.57
C PRO A 115 13.67 5.94 10.70
N ARG A 116 13.69 6.38 11.96
CA ARG A 116 13.88 5.53 13.15
C ARG A 116 12.58 5.38 13.95
N MET A 117 11.43 5.63 13.31
CA MET A 117 10.11 5.61 13.97
C MET A 117 10.01 6.61 15.13
N GLU A 118 10.74 7.72 15.05
CA GLU A 118 10.60 8.83 15.96
C GLU A 118 9.56 9.85 15.44
N VAL A 119 8.92 10.59 16.35
CA VAL A 119 8.05 11.69 15.96
C VAL A 119 8.89 12.89 15.55
N VAL A 120 8.70 13.39 14.33
CA VAL A 120 9.44 14.53 13.75
C VAL A 120 8.49 15.67 13.33
N PRO A 121 8.98 16.91 13.24
CA PRO A 121 8.23 18.03 12.66
C PRO A 121 7.72 17.76 11.23
N ASP A 122 6.48 18.16 10.96
CA ASP A 122 5.93 18.33 9.61
C ASP A 122 5.44 19.78 9.44
N ILE A 123 4.11 20.03 9.46
CA ILE A 123 3.59 21.41 9.42
C ILE A 123 3.90 22.16 10.72
N ALA A 124 3.94 21.47 11.86
CA ALA A 124 4.38 22.08 13.11
C ALA A 124 5.92 22.07 13.19
N ARG A 125 6.55 23.25 13.18
CA ARG A 125 8.01 23.39 13.34
C ARG A 125 8.50 22.98 14.73
N SER A 126 7.62 23.03 15.73
CA SER A 126 7.89 22.63 17.11
C SER A 126 6.58 22.47 17.87
N TRP A 127 6.63 21.75 18.99
CA TRP A 127 5.52 21.66 19.93
C TRP A 127 6.02 21.66 21.38
N GLN A 128 5.13 22.05 22.28
CA GLN A 128 5.38 22.06 23.71
C GLN A 128 4.34 21.17 24.39
N VAL A 129 4.80 20.32 25.30
CA VAL A 129 3.93 19.48 26.12
C VAL A 129 3.93 20.07 27.53
N ALA A 130 2.74 20.39 28.04
CA ALA A 130 2.59 20.88 29.40
C ALA A 130 3.04 19.81 30.41
N ALA A 131 3.43 20.23 31.61
CA ALA A 131 3.86 19.30 32.67
C ALA A 131 2.79 18.25 33.04
N SER A 132 1.51 18.55 32.82
CA SER A 132 0.41 17.61 33.02
C SER A 132 0.34 16.51 31.96
N GLY A 133 1.00 16.68 30.81
CA GLY A 133 0.87 15.80 29.65
C GLY A 133 -0.47 15.89 28.92
N LEU A 134 -1.38 16.77 29.35
CA LEU A 134 -2.75 16.87 28.82
C LEU A 134 -2.96 18.07 27.88
N SER A 135 -1.92 18.89 27.67
CA SER A 135 -2.00 20.06 26.80
C SER A 135 -0.76 20.10 25.91
N TYR A 136 -1.00 20.24 24.61
CA TYR A 136 0.00 20.31 23.56
C TYR A 136 -0.19 21.62 22.81
N THR A 137 0.87 22.41 22.68
CA THR A 137 0.87 23.64 21.88
C THR A 137 1.77 23.45 20.68
N PHE A 138 1.18 23.42 19.48
CA PHE A 138 1.89 23.29 18.22
C PHE A 138 2.15 24.67 17.61
N HIS A 139 3.39 24.92 17.20
CA HIS A 139 3.78 26.11 16.47
C HIS A 139 3.89 25.75 14.99
N LEU A 140 3.00 26.29 14.16
CA LEU A 140 2.97 25.97 12.72
C LEU A 140 4.08 26.71 11.97
N ARG A 141 4.47 26.21 10.82
CA ARG A 141 5.33 26.93 9.88
C ARG A 141 4.55 28.04 9.17
N ASP A 142 5.22 29.13 8.84
CA ASP A 142 4.60 30.31 8.21
C ASP A 142 4.68 30.27 6.66
N ASP A 143 5.37 29.26 6.11
CA ASP A 143 5.63 29.10 4.67
C ASP A 143 4.78 27.99 4.01
N VAL A 144 3.90 27.34 4.78
CA VAL A 144 3.08 26.23 4.29
C VAL A 144 1.78 26.78 3.68
N ARG A 145 1.46 26.31 2.48
CA ARG A 145 0.28 26.72 1.72
C ARG A 145 -0.44 25.49 1.18
N TRP A 146 -1.76 25.58 1.11
CA TRP A 146 -2.56 24.69 0.29
C TRP A 146 -2.17 24.83 -1.19
N ALA A 147 -2.53 23.82 -2.00
CA ALA A 147 -2.24 23.83 -3.44
C ALA A 147 -2.85 25.04 -4.19
N ASP A 148 -3.91 25.65 -3.62
CA ASP A 148 -4.55 26.86 -4.14
C ASP A 148 -3.84 28.17 -3.70
N GLY A 149 -2.75 28.07 -2.94
CA GLY A 149 -1.95 29.18 -2.44
C GLY A 149 -2.40 29.77 -1.11
N ARG A 150 -3.55 29.37 -0.56
CA ARG A 150 -4.00 29.84 0.76
C ARG A 150 -3.03 29.36 1.84
N PRO A 151 -2.67 30.22 2.81
CA PRO A 151 -1.82 29.80 3.93
C PRO A 151 -2.54 28.73 4.76
N VAL A 152 -1.78 27.73 5.22
CA VAL A 152 -2.29 26.76 6.20
C VAL A 152 -2.28 27.41 7.58
N THR A 153 -3.36 27.22 8.35
CA THR A 153 -3.56 27.83 9.66
C THR A 153 -3.99 26.81 10.70
N ALA A 154 -3.92 27.17 11.99
CA ALA A 154 -4.41 26.31 13.06
C ALA A 154 -5.92 25.98 12.93
N ALA A 155 -6.69 26.88 12.30
CA ALA A 155 -8.11 26.67 12.06
C ALA A 155 -8.39 25.52 11.08
N ASP A 156 -7.47 25.21 10.16
CA ASP A 156 -7.63 24.09 9.24
C ASP A 156 -7.57 22.74 9.98
N PHE A 157 -6.68 22.62 10.97
CA PHE A 157 -6.59 21.44 11.83
C PHE A 157 -7.79 21.32 12.75
N GLU A 158 -8.22 22.42 13.37
CA GLU A 158 -9.43 22.47 14.20
C GLU A 158 -10.66 22.02 13.39
N TYR A 159 -10.82 22.55 12.18
CA TYR A 159 -11.88 22.16 11.26
C TYR A 159 -11.82 20.68 10.93
N ALA A 160 -10.65 20.16 10.54
CA ALA A 160 -10.49 18.75 10.18
C ALA A 160 -10.85 17.80 11.33
N TRP A 161 -10.43 18.12 12.56
CA TRP A 161 -10.74 17.33 13.74
C TRP A 161 -12.22 17.37 14.10
N LYS A 162 -12.83 18.55 14.08
CA LYS A 162 -14.28 18.70 14.29
C LYS A 162 -15.08 17.96 13.23
N ARG A 163 -14.68 18.05 11.96
CA ARG A 163 -15.33 17.33 10.86
C ARG A 163 -15.21 15.83 11.04
N LEU A 164 -14.04 15.32 11.42
CA LEU A 164 -13.85 13.89 11.64
C LEU A 164 -14.71 13.36 12.81
N LEU A 165 -14.93 14.18 13.85
CA LEU A 165 -15.79 13.87 14.98
C LEU A 165 -17.28 14.12 14.72
N ASP A 166 -17.66 14.90 13.71
CA ASP A 166 -19.07 15.19 13.41
C ASP A 166 -19.78 13.89 12.99
N PRO A 167 -20.84 13.44 13.70
CA PRO A 167 -21.59 12.24 13.32
C PRO A 167 -22.17 12.31 11.90
N ALA A 168 -22.46 13.51 11.38
CA ALA A 168 -22.95 13.70 10.03
C ALA A 168 -21.89 13.35 8.96
N THR A 169 -20.60 13.40 9.31
CA THR A 169 -19.50 12.94 8.44
C THR A 169 -19.52 11.41 8.29
N GLY A 170 -19.99 10.67 9.31
CA GLY A 170 -20.03 9.21 9.28
C GLY A 170 -18.64 8.56 9.25
N SER A 171 -17.64 9.19 9.87
CA SER A 171 -16.26 8.68 9.89
C SER A 171 -16.14 7.40 10.71
N GLN A 172 -15.52 6.37 10.15
CA GLN A 172 -15.14 5.16 10.90
C GLN A 172 -13.98 5.42 11.87
N ASN A 173 -13.30 6.56 11.74
CA ASN A 173 -12.09 6.91 12.47
C ASN A 173 -12.35 7.91 13.62
N ALA A 174 -13.61 8.29 13.89
CA ALA A 174 -13.96 9.29 14.91
C ALA A 174 -13.34 9.00 16.28
N SER A 175 -13.29 7.71 16.66
CA SER A 175 -12.72 7.24 17.93
C SER A 175 -11.24 7.57 18.11
N LEU A 176 -10.47 7.80 17.03
CA LEU A 176 -9.06 8.19 17.11
C LEU A 176 -8.85 9.55 17.80
N LEU A 177 -9.88 10.39 17.87
CA LEU A 177 -9.81 11.71 18.51
C LEU A 177 -10.53 11.76 19.87
N TYR A 178 -10.95 10.62 20.43
CA TYR A 178 -11.64 10.60 21.72
C TYR A 178 -10.76 10.99 22.90
N ASP A 179 -9.44 10.83 22.78
CA ASP A 179 -8.48 11.27 23.79
C ASP A 179 -8.31 12.80 23.83
N ILE A 180 -8.81 13.52 22.82
CA ILE A 180 -8.91 14.97 22.86
C ILE A 180 -10.05 15.34 23.81
N LYS A 181 -9.78 16.25 24.75
CA LYS A 181 -10.80 16.73 25.70
C LYS A 181 -12.06 17.21 24.95
N GLY A 182 -13.18 16.54 25.21
CA GLY A 182 -14.48 16.82 24.60
C GLY A 182 -14.74 16.06 23.30
N GLY A 183 -13.77 15.33 22.74
CA GLY A 183 -13.91 14.59 21.48
C GLY A 183 -14.99 13.51 21.53
N ALA A 184 -14.95 12.62 22.51
CA ALA A 184 -15.97 11.57 22.69
C ALA A 184 -17.37 12.11 23.01
N ALA A 185 -17.50 13.35 23.48
CA ALA A 185 -18.80 13.97 23.74
C ALA A 185 -19.34 14.74 22.52
N PHE A 186 -18.49 14.99 21.53
CA PHE A 186 -18.83 15.70 20.29
C PHE A 186 -19.40 14.75 19.22
N HIS A 187 -18.95 13.50 19.20
CA HIS A 187 -19.42 12.42 18.32
C HIS A 187 -20.49 11.57 19.01
#